data_AF-K5WDG2-F1
#
_entry.id   AF-K5WDG2-F1
#
_cell.length_a   1.000
_cell.length_b   1.000
_cell.length_c   1.000
_cell.angle_alpha   90.00
_cell.angle_beta   90.00
_cell.angle_gamma   90.00
#
_symmetry.space_group_name_H-M   'P 1'
#
loop_
_entity.id
_entity.type
_entity.pdbx_description
1 polymer ?
#
loop_
_entity_poly.entity_id
_entity_poly.type
_entity_poly.pdbx_seq_one_letter_code
_entity_poly.pdbx_strand_id
1 'polypeptide(L)'
;MRRSTVAALLSGLALAKADANATTSAVNACNQIAQAVSSASAVFWPGTIQYTEDVSHWATSSNAIATCSVEPGTAEDVGQILQILGSTNTTFAVKGGGHTTNAGFSSTTGVQIAMSRFSDVVYNNASQT
;
A
#
# COMPACT_ATOMS: atom_id res chain seq x y z
N MET A 1 -39.77 -41.25 23.77
CA MET A 1 -39.05 -41.09 22.48
C MET A 1 -38.94 -39.61 22.16
N ARG A 2 -37.82 -38.95 22.49
CA ARG A 2 -37.54 -37.55 22.12
C ARG A 2 -36.57 -37.58 20.94
N ARG A 3 -36.99 -37.03 19.79
CA ARG A 3 -36.14 -36.86 18.61
C ARG A 3 -35.26 -35.63 18.83
N SER A 4 -33.98 -35.84 19.14
CA SER A 4 -32.97 -34.79 19.08
C SER A 4 -32.55 -34.58 17.62
N THR A 5 -32.94 -33.46 17.03
CA THR A 5 -32.38 -32.97 15.78
C THR A 5 -31.09 -32.21 16.09
N VAL A 6 -29.95 -32.77 15.67
CA VAL A 6 -28.66 -32.11 15.68
C VAL A 6 -28.63 -31.10 14.53
N ALA A 7 -28.60 -29.81 14.85
CA ALA A 7 -28.38 -28.75 13.85
C ALA A 7 -26.88 -28.66 13.55
N ALA A 8 -26.48 -29.10 12.36
CA ALA A 8 -25.11 -28.93 11.88
C ALA A 8 -24.89 -27.46 11.47
N LEU A 9 -24.13 -26.72 12.29
CA LEU A 9 -23.64 -25.39 11.94
C LEU A 9 -22.53 -25.54 10.89
N LEU A 10 -22.91 -25.43 9.61
CA LEU A 10 -21.96 -25.26 8.52
C LEU A 10 -21.40 -23.83 8.57
N SER A 11 -20.32 -23.63 9.32
CA SER A 11 -19.50 -22.42 9.21
C SER A 11 -18.89 -22.35 7.80
N GLY A 12 -19.51 -21.55 6.93
CA GLY A 12 -18.98 -21.27 5.60
C GLY A 12 -17.70 -20.44 5.70
N LEU A 13 -16.57 -21.00 5.25
CA LEU A 13 -15.38 -20.20 4.93
C LEU A 13 -15.70 -19.34 3.71
N ALA A 14 -15.89 -18.04 3.91
CA ALA A 14 -15.90 -17.08 2.82
C ALA A 14 -14.47 -16.91 2.31
N LEU A 15 -14.13 -17.53 1.17
CA LEU A 15 -12.91 -17.20 0.44
C LEU A 15 -13.09 -15.82 -0.19
N ALA A 16 -12.25 -14.86 0.19
CA ALA A 16 -12.12 -13.59 -0.53
C ALA A 16 -11.67 -13.90 -1.95
N LYS A 17 -12.53 -13.67 -2.95
CA LYS A 17 -12.16 -13.77 -4.35
C LYS A 17 -11.23 -12.59 -4.66
N ALA A 18 -9.99 -12.88 -5.06
CA ALA A 18 -9.11 -11.86 -5.62
C ALA A 18 -9.77 -11.30 -6.88
N ASP A 19 -10.00 -9.99 -6.91
CA ASP A 19 -10.53 -9.33 -8.09
C ASP A 19 -9.41 -9.21 -9.12
N ALA A 20 -9.43 -10.09 -10.12
CA ALA A 20 -8.43 -10.13 -11.19
C ALA A 20 -8.28 -8.78 -11.90
N ASN A 21 -9.34 -7.97 -11.91
CA ASN A 21 -9.33 -6.64 -12.49
C ASN A 21 -8.51 -5.65 -11.62
N ALA A 22 -8.63 -5.74 -10.29
CA ALA A 22 -7.87 -4.92 -9.35
C ALA A 22 -6.38 -5.28 -9.34
N THR A 23 -6.04 -6.57 -9.47
CA THR A 23 -4.64 -7.00 -9.61
C THR A 23 -4.04 -6.51 -10.93
N THR A 24 -4.81 -6.57 -12.02
CA THR A 24 -4.36 -6.10 -13.33
C THR A 24 -4.15 -4.58 -13.34
N SER A 25 -5.05 -3.80 -12.71
CA SER A 25 -4.89 -2.35 -12.62
C SER A 25 -3.67 -1.96 -11.77
N ALA A 26 -3.44 -2.63 -10.64
CA ALA A 26 -2.28 -2.37 -9.79
C ALA A 26 -0.94 -2.67 -10.49
N VAL A 27 -0.82 -3.81 -11.18
CA VAL A 27 0.39 -4.14 -11.95
C VAL A 27 0.63 -3.11 -13.06
N ASN A 28 -0.43 -2.71 -13.75
CA ASN A 28 -0.35 -1.68 -14.79
C ASN A 28 0.11 -0.34 -14.21
N ALA A 29 -0.47 0.10 -13.09
CA ALA A 29 -0.07 1.33 -12.40
C ALA A 29 1.38 1.30 -11.94
N CYS A 30 1.84 0.20 -11.32
CA CYS A 30 3.22 0.04 -10.90
C CYS A 30 4.21 0.20 -12.07
N ASN A 31 3.90 -0.40 -13.22
CA ASN A 31 4.74 -0.27 -14.42
C ASN A 31 4.74 1.15 -14.99
N GLN A 32 3.57 1.82 -15.04
CA GLN A 32 3.49 3.21 -15.47
C GLN A 32 4.26 4.15 -14.54
N ILE A 33 4.13 3.96 -13.22
CA ILE A 33 4.86 4.75 -12.22
C ILE A 33 6.37 4.58 -12.43
N ALA A 34 6.86 3.34 -12.56
CA ALA A 34 8.27 3.06 -12.76
C ALA A 34 8.87 3.72 -14.02
N GLN A 35 8.05 4.00 -15.03
CA GLN A 35 8.47 4.68 -16.25
C GLN A 35 8.36 6.21 -16.18
N ALA A 36 7.48 6.73 -15.32
CA ALA A 36 7.16 8.15 -15.27
C ALA A 36 7.99 8.94 -14.26
N VAL A 37 8.27 8.34 -13.10
CA VAL A 37 8.93 9.04 -12.00
C VAL A 37 10.39 9.34 -12.30
N SER A 38 10.90 10.42 -11.69
CA SER A 38 12.29 10.81 -11.83
C SER A 38 13.27 9.82 -11.16
N SER A 39 14.56 9.97 -11.44
CA SER A 39 15.63 9.21 -10.77
C SER A 39 15.74 9.44 -9.25
N ALA A 40 15.03 10.42 -8.68
CA ALA A 40 14.95 10.61 -7.23
C ALA A 40 14.02 9.59 -6.56
N SER A 41 13.12 8.98 -7.34
CA SER A 41 12.11 8.02 -6.91
C SER A 41 12.48 6.59 -7.29
N ALA A 42 11.85 5.61 -6.66
CA ALA A 42 12.02 4.20 -7.00
C ALA A 42 10.71 3.41 -6.80
N VAL A 43 10.58 2.32 -7.57
CA VAL A 43 9.52 1.32 -7.42
C VAL A 43 10.17 0.00 -7.01
N PHE A 44 9.64 -0.64 -5.97
CA PHE A 44 10.13 -1.93 -5.48
C PHE A 44 9.04 -3.00 -5.55
N TRP A 45 9.48 -4.24 -5.77
CA TRP A 45 8.61 -5.39 -6.01
C TRP A 45 8.79 -6.43 -4.90
N PRO A 46 7.79 -7.30 -4.68
CA PRO A 46 7.91 -8.40 -3.74
C PRO A 46 9.20 -9.19 -3.92
N GLY A 47 9.93 -9.40 -2.82
CA GLY A 47 11.22 -10.11 -2.80
C GLY A 47 12.45 -9.21 -2.64
N THR A 48 12.31 -7.89 -2.74
CA THR A 48 13.40 -6.96 -2.38
C THR A 48 13.34 -6.55 -0.90
N ILE A 49 14.49 -6.11 -0.37
CA ILE A 49 14.58 -5.62 1.01
C ILE A 49 13.74 -4.36 1.17
N GLN A 50 13.87 -3.40 0.24
CA GLN A 50 13.16 -2.12 0.28
C GLN A 50 11.64 -2.32 0.23
N TYR A 51 11.14 -3.21 -0.63
CA TYR A 51 9.71 -3.54 -0.63
C TYR A 51 9.23 -4.04 0.75
N THR A 52 10.03 -4.89 1.39
CA THR A 52 9.70 -5.46 2.71
C THR A 52 9.63 -4.36 3.77
N GLU A 53 10.54 -3.39 3.73
CA GLU A 53 10.55 -2.23 4.62
C GLU A 53 9.34 -1.30 4.34
N ASP A 54 9.00 -1.10 3.08
CA ASP A 54 7.92 -0.22 2.64
C ASP A 54 6.51 -0.70 3.02
N VAL A 55 6.30 -2.02 3.07
CA VAL A 55 4.99 -2.60 3.45
C VAL A 55 4.89 -2.89 4.95
N SER A 56 6.01 -2.87 5.67
CA SER A 56 6.06 -3.14 7.10
C SER A 56 5.47 -1.99 7.93
N HIS A 57 4.73 -2.38 8.95
CA HIS A 57 4.13 -1.51 9.96
C HIS A 57 4.60 -1.94 11.36
N TRP A 58 4.54 -0.99 12.30
CA TRP A 58 4.86 -1.26 13.70
C TRP A 58 4.00 -2.39 14.27
N ALA A 59 2.70 -2.40 13.97
CA ALA A 59 1.82 -3.52 14.22
C ALA A 59 1.81 -4.45 13.01
N THR A 60 2.37 -5.66 13.14
CA THR A 60 2.42 -6.63 12.03
C THR A 60 1.03 -7.01 11.51
N SER A 61 -0.01 -6.93 12.34
CA SER A 61 -1.41 -7.12 11.95
C SER A 61 -1.92 -6.08 10.94
N SER A 62 -1.18 -4.98 10.75
CA SER A 62 -1.48 -3.91 9.81
C SER A 62 -0.67 -4.01 8.53
N ASN A 63 0.17 -5.04 8.35
CA ASN A 63 0.85 -5.28 7.09
C ASN A 63 -0.14 -5.78 6.02
N ALA A 64 0.11 -5.41 4.77
CA ALA A 64 -0.57 -5.97 3.61
C ALA A 64 0.42 -6.23 2.47
N ILE A 65 0.16 -7.24 1.65
CA ILE A 65 1.02 -7.60 0.52
C ILE A 65 0.61 -6.73 -0.67
N ALA A 66 1.30 -5.60 -0.85
CA ALA A 66 1.09 -4.70 -1.98
C ALA A 66 1.61 -5.30 -3.30
N THR A 67 1.05 -4.89 -4.43
CA THR A 67 1.52 -5.28 -5.77
C THR A 67 2.93 -4.76 -6.05
N CYS A 68 3.18 -3.50 -5.68
CA CYS A 68 4.50 -2.87 -5.59
C CYS A 68 4.48 -1.83 -4.47
N SER A 69 5.67 -1.45 -4.01
CA SER A 69 5.85 -0.21 -3.25
C SER A 69 6.52 0.85 -4.12
N VAL A 70 6.25 2.11 -3.81
CA VAL A 70 6.85 3.27 -4.49
C VAL A 70 7.35 4.23 -3.42
N GLU A 71 8.60 4.65 -3.56
CA GLU A 71 9.22 5.68 -2.73
C GLU A 71 9.38 6.95 -3.57
N PRO A 72 8.47 7.94 -3.46
CA PRO A 72 8.62 9.20 -4.17
C PRO A 72 9.80 9.99 -3.60
N GLY A 73 10.62 10.61 -4.46
CA GLY A 73 11.76 11.45 -4.07
C GLY A 73 11.50 12.95 -4.15
N THR A 74 10.44 13.37 -4.86
CA THR A 74 10.08 14.79 -5.04
C THR A 74 8.56 14.97 -4.99
N ALA A 75 8.09 16.20 -4.72
CA ALA A 75 6.67 16.51 -4.69
C ALA A 75 6.03 16.35 -6.08
N GLU A 76 6.80 16.63 -7.14
CA GLU A 76 6.42 16.42 -8.52
C GLU A 76 6.16 14.94 -8.81
N ASP A 77 7.05 14.04 -8.34
CA ASP A 77 6.88 12.60 -8.49
C ASP A 77 5.64 12.09 -7.73
N VAL A 78 5.34 12.64 -6.53
CA VAL A 78 4.08 12.35 -5.83
C VAL A 78 2.87 12.73 -6.70
N GLY A 79 2.90 13.91 -7.31
CA GLY A 79 1.83 14.38 -8.20
C GLY A 79 1.63 13.46 -9.41
N GLN A 80 2.71 12.98 -10.02
CA GLN A 80 2.66 12.03 -11.13
C GLN A 80 2.10 10.66 -10.71
N ILE A 81 2.57 10.13 -9.57
CA ILE A 81 2.09 8.86 -9.01
C ILE A 81 0.58 8.91 -8.79
N LEU A 82 0.07 9.98 -8.16
CA LEU A 82 -1.37 10.12 -7.89
C LEU A 82 -2.20 10.26 -9.18
N GLN A 83 -1.67 10.93 -10.20
CA GLN A 83 -2.35 11.02 -11.52
C GLN A 83 -2.46 9.65 -12.19
N ILE A 84 -1.41 8.83 -12.14
CA ILE A 84 -1.41 7.47 -12.69
C ILE A 84 -2.38 6.57 -11.92
N LEU A 85 -2.36 6.65 -10.58
CA LEU A 85 -3.29 5.88 -9.74
C LEU A 85 -4.75 6.26 -10.02
N GLY A 86 -5.02 7.55 -10.21
CA GLY A 86 -6.34 8.05 -10.59
C GLY A 86 -6.78 7.58 -11.99
N SER A 87 -5.89 7.64 -12.99
CA SER A 87 -6.22 7.24 -14.37
C SER A 87 -6.41 5.73 -14.53
N THR A 88 -5.72 4.94 -13.70
CA THR A 88 -5.81 3.47 -13.68
C THR A 88 -6.90 2.95 -12.72
N ASN A 89 -7.54 3.83 -11.96
CA ASN A 89 -8.48 3.47 -10.90
C ASN A 89 -7.89 2.42 -9.92
N THR A 90 -6.63 2.64 -9.52
CA THR A 90 -5.87 1.70 -8.70
C THR A 90 -6.00 2.03 -7.23
N THR A 91 -6.35 1.05 -6.41
CA THR A 91 -6.34 1.22 -4.94
C THR A 91 -4.91 1.40 -4.45
N PHE A 92 -4.70 2.36 -3.56
CA PHE A 92 -3.39 2.65 -2.99
C PHE A 92 -3.50 2.95 -1.50
N ALA A 93 -2.37 2.90 -0.79
CA ALA A 93 -2.25 3.40 0.56
C ALA A 93 -0.98 4.24 0.70
N VAL A 94 -0.97 5.16 1.67
CA VAL A 94 0.19 6.02 1.96
C VAL A 94 0.70 5.70 3.36
N LYS A 95 2.01 5.46 3.48
CA LYS A 95 2.69 5.20 4.75
C LYS A 95 3.79 6.24 4.98
N GLY A 96 3.65 6.99 6.07
CA GLY A 96 4.76 7.72 6.69
C GLY A 96 5.52 6.80 7.65
N GLY A 97 5.38 7.05 8.96
CA GLY A 97 6.06 6.25 10.01
C GLY A 97 5.52 4.83 10.23
N GLY A 98 4.34 4.48 9.71
CA GLY A 98 3.81 3.10 9.80
C GLY A 98 3.25 2.67 11.17
N HIS A 99 2.87 3.61 12.03
CA HIS A 99 2.29 3.33 13.36
C HIS A 99 0.77 3.11 13.38
N THR A 100 0.09 3.19 12.24
CA THR A 100 -1.34 2.88 12.15
C THR A 100 -1.56 1.40 12.46
N THR A 101 -2.43 1.10 13.44
CA THR A 101 -2.73 -0.27 13.88
C THR A 101 -3.93 -0.90 13.17
N ASN A 102 -4.61 -0.15 12.31
CA ASN A 102 -5.79 -0.61 11.57
C ASN A 102 -5.37 -1.13 10.20
N ALA A 103 -5.64 -2.40 9.92
CA ALA A 103 -5.39 -2.98 8.60
C ALA A 103 -6.16 -2.22 7.51
N GLY A 104 -5.51 -1.94 6.39
CA GLY A 104 -6.11 -1.25 5.25
C GLY A 104 -6.07 0.29 5.31
N PHE A 105 -5.58 0.90 6.41
CA PHE A 105 -5.53 2.36 6.53
C PHE A 105 -4.28 2.96 5.90
N SER A 106 -3.10 2.43 6.25
CA SER A 106 -1.80 2.81 5.63
C SER A 106 -1.14 1.64 4.90
N SER A 107 -1.89 0.56 4.69
CA SER A 107 -1.47 -0.67 4.02
C SER A 107 -2.45 -1.03 2.91
N THR A 108 -2.00 -1.62 1.81
CA THR A 108 -2.90 -2.03 0.71
C THR A 108 -2.41 -3.31 0.01
N THR A 109 -3.29 -3.95 -0.75
CA THR A 109 -2.91 -4.97 -1.75
C THR A 109 -2.61 -4.37 -3.13
N GLY A 110 -2.95 -3.10 -3.35
CA GLY A 110 -2.64 -2.36 -4.57
C GLY A 110 -1.25 -1.72 -4.54
N VAL A 111 -1.15 -0.40 -4.71
CA VAL A 111 0.14 0.32 -4.70
C VAL A 111 0.42 0.92 -3.32
N GLN A 112 1.53 0.53 -2.70
CA GLN A 112 1.98 1.10 -1.43
C GLN A 112 2.88 2.31 -1.66
N ILE A 113 2.44 3.51 -1.29
CA ILE A 113 3.27 4.72 -1.32
C ILE A 113 4.00 4.83 0.03
N ALA A 114 5.32 4.70 0.02
CA ALA A 114 6.18 4.86 1.18
C ALA A 114 6.87 6.23 1.13
N MET A 115 6.59 7.08 2.11
CA MET A 115 7.14 8.44 2.18
C MET A 115 8.53 8.49 2.84
N SER A 116 9.28 7.39 2.81
CA SER A 116 10.58 7.20 3.48
C SER A 116 11.64 8.24 3.05
N ARG A 117 11.58 8.70 1.81
CA ARG A 117 12.49 9.72 1.24
C ARG A 117 12.13 11.16 1.62
N PHE A 118 10.93 11.40 2.13
CA PHE A 118 10.48 12.72 2.61
C PHE A 118 10.79 12.87 4.10
N SER A 119 12.08 12.88 4.46
CA SER A 119 12.55 12.93 5.85
C SER A 119 13.30 14.23 6.21
N ASP A 120 13.46 15.15 5.25
CA ASP A 120 14.14 16.41 5.47
C ASP A 120 13.34 17.35 6.37
N VAL A 121 14.07 18.07 7.24
CA VAL A 121 13.51 19.08 8.14
C VAL A 121 14.30 20.37 7.98
N VAL A 122 13.60 21.47 7.70
CA VAL A 122 14.18 22.81 7.61
C VAL A 122 13.64 23.65 8.76
N TYR A 123 14.49 23.95 9.73
CA TYR A 123 14.13 24.76 10.89
C TYR A 123 14.37 26.25 10.63
N ASN A 124 13.32 27.06 10.78
CA ASN A 124 13.33 28.51 10.78
C ASN A 124 13.37 29.03 12.21
N ASN A 125 14.55 29.50 12.62
CA ASN A 125 14.78 30.03 13.96
C ASN A 125 13.97 31.31 14.27
N ALA A 126 13.64 32.14 13.27
CA ALA A 126 12.90 33.37 13.51
C ALA A 126 11.43 33.08 13.91
N SER A 127 10.83 32.03 13.32
CA SER A 127 9.46 31.61 13.61
C SER A 127 9.36 30.42 14.56
N GLN A 128 10.48 29.78 14.95
CA GLN A 128 10.50 28.54 15.75
C GLN A 128 9.69 27.40 15.08
N THR A 129 9.82 27.28 13.76
CA THR A 129 9.11 26.28 12.93
C THR A 129 10.07 25.46 12.12
#